data_AF-A0A2R8B5N5-F1
#
_entry.id   AF-A0A2R8B5N5-F1
#
_cell.length_a   1.000
_cell.length_b   1.000
_cell.length_c   1.000
_cell.angle_alpha   90.00
_cell.angle_beta   90.00
_cell.angle_gamma   90.00
#
_symmetry.space_group_name_H-M   'P 1'
#
loop_
_entity.id
_entity.type
_entity.pdbx_description
1 polymer ?
#
loop_
_entity_poly.entity_id
_entity_poly.type
_entity_poly.pdbx_seq_one_letter_code
_entity_poly.pdbx_strand_id
1 'polypeptide(L)' 'MSEPDKFSYHEALHMSSFFARAVEEELVDHPAVQAHPEWQALAEKACEALNDLYQAIGKKED' A
#
# COMPACT_ATOMS: atom_id res chain seq x y z
N MET A 1 15.11 21.15 1.35
CA MET A 1 13.93 20.34 1.72
C MET A 1 13.99 20.20 3.23
N SER A 2 12.89 20.49 3.94
CA SER A 2 12.80 20.28 5.38
C SER A 2 12.92 18.79 5.70
N GLU A 3 13.53 18.45 6.83
CA GLU A 3 13.52 17.08 7.32
C GLU A 3 12.08 16.64 7.66
N PRO A 4 11.71 15.37 7.42
CA PRO A 4 10.40 14.87 7.78
C PRO A 4 10.21 14.92 9.30
N ASP A 5 9.04 15.36 9.74
CA ASP A 5 8.65 15.35 11.15
C ASP A 5 7.68 14.20 11.45
N LYS A 6 7.28 14.06 12.71
CA LYS A 6 6.33 13.02 13.14
C LYS A 6 5.00 13.08 12.38
N PHE A 7 4.52 14.28 12.05
CA PHE A 7 3.28 14.43 11.30
C PHE A 7 3.42 13.94 9.85
N SER A 8 4.58 14.22 9.23
CA SER A 8 4.93 13.73 7.90
C SER A 8 4.96 12.21 7.83
N TYR A 9 5.50 11.55 8.86
CA TYR A 9 5.47 10.08 8.95
C TYR A 9 4.05 9.54 9.14
N HIS A 10 3.22 10.19 9.97
CA HIS A 10 1.83 9.79 10.18
C HIS A 10 1.00 9.88 8.90
N GLU A 11 1.16 10.96 8.14
CA GLU A 11 0.50 11.11 6.85
C GLU A 11 0.92 10.00 5.88
N ALA A 12 2.22 9.73 5.76
CA ALA A 12 2.73 8.66 4.92
C ALA A 12 2.23 7.26 5.36
N LEU A 13 2.20 7.00 6.67
CA LEU A 13 1.66 5.77 7.24
C LEU A 13 0.17 5.60 6.88
N HIS A 14 -0.63 6.63 7.15
CA HIS A 14 -2.05 6.66 6.80
C HIS A 14 -2.27 6.41 5.30
N MET A 15 -1.55 7.12 4.43
CA MET A 15 -1.72 6.97 2.99
C MET A 15 -1.29 5.59 2.48
N SER A 16 -0.23 5.00 3.03
CA SER A 16 0.18 3.63 2.66
C SER A 16 -0.91 2.59 2.97
N SER A 17 -1.57 2.71 4.12
CA SER A 17 -2.73 1.88 4.51
C SER A 17 -3.94 2.13 3.61
N PHE A 18 -4.26 3.40 3.33
CA PHE A 18 -5.35 3.77 2.43
C PHE A 18 -5.17 3.15 1.03
N PHE A 19 -3.98 3.28 0.45
CA PHE A 19 -3.70 2.73 -0.87
C PHE A 19 -3.66 1.20 -0.89
N ALA A 20 -3.12 0.55 0.15
CA ALA A 20 -3.14 -0.92 0.23
C ALA A 20 -4.57 -1.46 0.14
N ARG A 21 -5.48 -0.87 0.92
CA ARG A 21 -6.91 -1.21 0.89
C ARG A 21 -7.56 -0.94 -0.44
N ALA A 22 -7.30 0.23 -1.04
CA ALA A 22 -7.87 0.56 -2.35
C ALA A 22 -7.37 -0.41 -3.44
N VAL A 23 -6.10 -0.81 -3.42
CA VAL A 23 -5.56 -1.81 -4.36
C VAL A 23 -6.19 -3.19 -4.13
N GLU A 24 -6.36 -3.61 -2.88
CA GLU A 24 -7.03 -4.85 -2.54
C GLU A 24 -8.49 -4.85 -3.04
N GLU A 25 -9.30 -3.89 -2.57
CA GLU A 25 -10.74 -3.83 -2.80
C GLU A 25 -11.08 -3.51 -4.28
N GLU A 26 -10.30 -2.66 -4.97
CA GLU A 26 -10.64 -2.18 -6.32
C GLU A 26 -9.87 -2.89 -7.45
N LEU A 27 -8.74 -3.55 -7.16
CA LEU A 27 -7.93 -4.24 -8.18
C LEU A 27 -7.81 -5.73 -7.92
N VAL A 28 -7.39 -6.17 -6.73
CA VAL A 28 -7.22 -7.61 -6.44
C VAL A 28 -8.56 -8.34 -6.54
N ASP A 29 -9.63 -7.72 -6.03
CA ASP A 29 -10.98 -8.27 -6.07
C ASP A 29 -11.74 -8.00 -7.39
N HIS A 30 -11.13 -7.28 -8.33
CA HIS A 30 -11.80 -6.93 -9.58
C HIS A 30 -11.92 -8.15 -10.52
N PRO A 31 -13.12 -8.49 -11.04
CA PRO A 31 -13.32 -9.69 -11.85
C PRO A 31 -12.43 -9.78 -13.10
N ALA A 32 -12.17 -8.64 -13.75
CA ALA A 32 -11.26 -8.61 -14.90
C ALA A 32 -9.80 -8.88 -14.52
N VAL A 33 -9.37 -8.52 -13.30
CA VAL A 33 -8.01 -8.80 -12.84
C VAL A 33 -7.89 -10.28 -12.45
N GLN A 34 -8.88 -10.82 -11.73
CA GLN A 34 -8.93 -12.24 -11.35
C GLN A 34 -9.04 -13.20 -12.54
N ALA A 35 -9.63 -12.76 -13.65
CA ALA A 35 -9.71 -13.56 -14.88
C ALA A 35 -8.33 -13.78 -15.56
N HIS A 36 -7.32 -13.01 -15.18
CA HIS A 36 -5.98 -13.03 -15.76
C HIS A 36 -4.93 -13.24 -14.66
N PRO A 37 -4.44 -14.47 -14.44
CA PRO A 37 -3.54 -14.80 -13.32
C PRO A 37 -2.28 -13.92 -13.26
N GLU A 38 -1.75 -13.51 -14.41
CA GLU A 38 -0.61 -12.59 -14.50
C GLU A 38 -0.94 -11.17 -14.03
N TRP A 39 -2.18 -10.70 -14.22
CA TRP A 39 -2.63 -9.39 -13.72
C TRP A 39 -2.95 -9.47 -12.23
N GLN A 40 -3.61 -10.55 -11.79
CA GLN A 40 -3.85 -10.81 -10.37
C GLN A 40 -2.54 -10.81 -9.58
N ALA A 41 -1.51 -11.52 -10.06
CA ALA A 41 -0.20 -11.53 -9.42
C ALA A 41 0.45 -10.14 -9.35
N LEU A 42 0.23 -9.27 -10.35
CA LEU A 42 0.73 -7.89 -10.32
C LEU A 42 -0.03 -7.03 -9.30
N ALA A 43 -1.35 -7.19 -9.19
CA ALA A 43 -2.17 -6.46 -8.22
C ALA A 43 -1.86 -6.89 -6.77
N GLU A 44 -1.74 -8.19 -6.53
CA GLU A 44 -1.35 -8.74 -5.22
C GLU A 44 0.04 -8.22 -4.81
N LYS A 45 1.02 -8.25 -5.72
CA LYS A 45 2.36 -7.70 -5.46
C LYS A 45 2.34 -6.21 -5.15
N ALA A 46 1.46 -5.42 -5.79
CA ALA A 46 1.31 -4.01 -5.48
C ALA A 46 0.73 -3.79 -4.07
N CYS A 47 -0.26 -4.60 -3.67
CA CYS A 47 -0.82 -4.58 -2.33
C CYS A 47 0.24 -4.96 -1.27
N GLU A 48 1.01 -6.03 -1.51
CA GLU A 48 2.12 -6.45 -0.64
C GLU A 48 3.16 -5.34 -0.47
N ALA A 49 3.57 -4.69 -1.56
CA ALA A 49 4.54 -3.60 -1.50
C ALA A 49 4.05 -2.39 -0.67
N LEU A 50 2.75 -2.09 -0.71
CA LEU A 50 2.15 -1.04 0.11
C LEU A 50 2.10 -1.42 1.59
N ASN A 51 1.81 -2.68 1.89
CA ASN A 51 1.87 -3.22 3.26
C ASN A 51 3.30 -3.20 3.82
N ASP A 52 4.30 -3.58 3.02
CA ASP A 52 5.71 -3.51 3.41
C ASP A 52 6.14 -2.07 3.69
N LEU A 53 5.68 -1.12 2.87
CA LEU A 53 5.92 0.30 3.09
C LEU A 53 5.27 0.80 4.39
N TYR A 54 4.02 0.42 4.66
CA TYR A 54 3.33 0.72 5.93
C TYR A 54 4.15 0.24 7.14
N GLN A 55 4.63 -1.01 7.12
CA GLN A 55 5.44 -1.57 8.20
C GLN A 55 6.80 -0.85 8.35
N ALA A 56 7.42 -0.45 7.23
CA ALA A 56 8.68 0.28 7.25
C ALA A 56 8.53 1.69 7.86
N ILE A 57 7.42 2.38 7.55
CA ILE A 57 7.11 3.70 8.12
C ILE A 57 6.76 3.56 9.61
N GLY A 58 5.96 2.58 10.01
CA GLY A 58 5.58 2.38 11.41
C GLY A 58 6.79 2.19 12.34
N LYS A 59 7.85 1.50 11.87
CA LYS A 59 9.13 1.36 12.59
C LYS A 59 9.91 2.68 12.78
N LYS A 60 9.52 3.76 12.10
CA LYS A 60 10.12 5.09 12.22
C LYS A 60 9.30 6.06 13.09
N GLU A 61 8.03 5.73 13.37
CA GLU A 61 7.17 6.54 14.25
C GLU A 61 7.36 6.24 15.75
N ASP A 62 7.84 5.03 16.09
CA ASP A 62 8.24 4.59 17.43
C ASP A 62 9.62 5.15 17.84
#